data_AF-A0A2D8NJN6-F1
#
_entry.id   AF-A0A2D8NJN6-F1
#
_cell.length_a   1.000
_cell.length_b   1.000
_cell.length_c   1.000
_cell.angle_alpha   90.00
_cell.angle_beta   90.00
_cell.angle_gamma   90.00
#
_symmetry.space_group_name_H-M   'P 1'
#
loop_
_entity.id
_entity.type
_entity.pdbx_description
1 polymer ?
#
loop_
_entity_poly.entity_id
_entity_poly.type
_entity_poly.pdbx_seq_one_letter_code
_entity_poly.pdbx_strand_id
1 'polypeptide(L)'
;MTDIANLSTGEIVEYEPVSPLELEMMIRELGDRLERAVPVIKQLWADRYSAERKYIEERAKAVIRSTEPTVTRQRAEADLASLPYKHDFDSAKETLHAAEELQKALTAKLYGYLNLNKVNAAAYQVGGVGR
;
A
#
# COMPACT_ATOMS: atom_id res chain seq x y z
N MET A 1 -0.58 4.67 32.48
CA MET A 1 -1.44 5.68 31.85
C MET A 1 -1.14 7.02 32.47
N THR A 2 -0.73 7.97 31.64
CA THR A 2 -0.58 9.37 32.05
C THR A 2 -1.46 10.19 31.14
N ASP A 3 -2.41 10.91 31.71
CA ASP A 3 -3.25 11.84 30.95
C ASP A 3 -2.40 13.06 30.57
N ILE A 4 -2.25 13.31 29.27
CA ILE A 4 -1.53 14.48 28.75
C ILE A 4 -2.54 15.41 28.10
N ALA A 5 -2.54 16.67 28.53
CA ALA A 5 -3.32 17.71 27.88
C ALA A 5 -2.68 18.03 26.51
N ASN A 6 -3.46 17.87 25.45
CA ASN A 6 -3.10 18.39 24.13
C ASN A 6 -3.16 19.93 24.20
N LEU A 7 -1.99 20.56 24.24
CA LEU A 7 -1.84 22.01 24.40
C LEU A 7 -2.46 22.82 23.23
N SER A 8 -2.76 22.17 22.10
CA SER A 8 -3.36 22.82 20.93
C SER A 8 -4.89 22.74 20.88
N THR A 9 -5.50 21.71 21.48
CA THR A 9 -6.96 21.48 21.43
C THR A 9 -7.62 21.52 22.81
N GLY A 10 -6.85 21.48 23.89
CA GLY A 10 -7.34 21.40 25.27
C GLY A 10 -7.89 20.02 25.65
N GLU A 11 -7.81 19.04 24.75
CA GLU A 11 -8.28 17.68 24.98
C GLU A 11 -7.32 16.90 25.89
N ILE A 12 -7.86 16.15 26.85
CA ILE A 12 -7.08 15.23 27.66
C ILE A 12 -6.93 13.94 26.84
N VAL A 13 -5.70 13.63 26.48
CA VAL A 13 -5.38 12.41 25.73
C VAL A 13 -4.74 11.42 26.68
N GLU A 14 -5.25 10.19 26.67
CA GLU A 14 -4.63 9.07 27.35
C GLU A 14 -3.32 8.74 26.64
N TYR A 15 -2.19 9.08 27.27
CA TYR A 15 -0.87 8.80 26.72
C TYR A 15 -0.29 7.56 27.37
N GLU A 16 -0.04 6.56 26.53
CA GLU A 16 0.73 5.38 26.89
C GLU A 16 2.13 5.50 26.28
N PRO A 17 3.16 5.78 27.09
CA PRO A 17 4.53 5.88 26.60
C PRO A 17 4.98 4.51 26.08
N VAL A 18 5.41 4.47 24.81
CA VAL A 18 6.00 3.28 24.22
C VAL A 18 7.43 3.12 24.76
N SER A 19 7.73 1.98 25.38
CA SER A 19 9.06 1.68 25.87
C SER A 19 10.06 1.49 24.72
N PRO A 20 11.38 1.68 24.95
CA PRO A 20 12.39 1.43 23.93
C PRO A 20 12.34 0.00 23.36
N LEU A 21 12.06 -1.00 24.22
CA LEU A 21 11.94 -2.39 23.80
C LEU A 21 10.73 -2.61 22.87
N GLU A 22 9.58 -2.03 23.20
CA GLU A 22 8.39 -2.11 22.35
C GLU A 22 8.63 -1.43 20.99
N LEU A 23 9.35 -0.30 20.98
CA LEU A 23 9.72 0.38 19.74
C LEU A 23 10.62 -0.49 18.86
N GLU A 24 11.62 -1.17 19.44
CA GLU A 24 12.46 -2.13 18.71
C GLU A 24 11.66 -3.31 18.16
N MET A 25 10.71 -3.85 18.94
CA MET A 25 9.81 -4.90 18.47
C MET A 25 8.95 -4.44 17.29
N MET A 26 8.39 -3.23 17.36
CA MET A 26 7.61 -2.65 16.25
C MET A 26 8.45 -2.42 14.99
N ILE A 27 9.70 -1.96 15.14
CA ILE A 27 10.65 -1.78 14.02
C ILE A 27 10.91 -3.13 13.34
N ARG A 28 11.23 -4.17 14.13
CA ARG A 28 11.49 -5.52 13.60
C ARG A 28 10.27 -6.09 12.90
N GLU A 29 9.10 -5.98 13.52
CA GLU A 29 7.86 -6.48 12.94
C GLU A 29 7.53 -5.79 11.61
N LEU A 30 7.67 -4.47 11.54
CA LEU A 30 7.46 -3.72 10.29
C LEU A 30 8.47 -4.11 9.21
N GLY A 31 9.74 -4.29 9.58
CA GLY A 31 10.78 -4.80 8.67
C GLY A 31 10.41 -6.16 8.08
N ASP A 32 10.09 -7.14 8.94
CA ASP A 32 9.69 -8.49 8.53
C ASP A 32 8.45 -8.46 7.62
N ARG A 33 7.46 -7.60 7.93
CA ARG A 33 6.24 -7.43 7.12
C ARG A 33 6.56 -6.85 5.74
N LEU A 34 7.43 -5.85 5.66
CA LEU A 34 7.84 -5.24 4.39
C LEU A 34 8.61 -6.22 3.50
N GLU A 35 9.47 -7.06 4.08
CA GLU A 35 10.17 -8.11 3.34
C GLU A 35 9.20 -9.17 2.79
N ARG A 36 8.26 -9.62 3.63
CA ARG A 36 7.23 -10.59 3.23
C ARG A 36 6.23 -10.03 2.21
N ALA A 37 6.08 -8.71 2.13
CA ALA A 37 5.21 -8.07 1.14
C ALA A 37 5.76 -8.16 -0.30
N VAL A 38 7.08 -8.32 -0.48
CA VAL A 38 7.71 -8.35 -1.82
C VAL A 38 7.12 -9.45 -2.74
N PRO A 39 7.06 -10.74 -2.35
CA PRO A 39 6.44 -11.76 -3.19
C PRO A 39 4.95 -11.52 -3.44
N VAL A 40 4.23 -10.93 -2.47
CA VAL A 40 2.81 -10.60 -2.61
C VAL A 40 2.60 -9.53 -3.67
N ILE A 41 3.35 -8.42 -3.60
CA ILE A 41 3.28 -7.33 -4.59
C ILE A 41 3.68 -7.83 -5.98
N LYS A 42 4.69 -8.71 -6.07
CA LYS A 42 5.06 -9.34 -7.33
C LYS A 42 3.91 -10.16 -7.93
N GLN A 43 3.18 -10.90 -7.10
CA GLN A 43 2.01 -11.66 -7.55
C GLN A 43 0.90 -10.73 -8.03
N LEU A 44 0.59 -9.67 -7.30
CA LEU A 44 -0.41 -8.68 -7.70
C LEU A 44 -0.06 -8.02 -9.05
N TRP A 45 1.21 -7.74 -9.29
CA TRP A 45 1.69 -7.28 -10.60
C TRP A 45 1.42 -8.31 -11.69
N ALA A 46 1.73 -9.59 -11.45
CA ALA A 46 1.49 -10.66 -12.40
C ALA A 46 -0.01 -10.81 -12.72
N ASP A 47 -0.87 -10.73 -11.70
CA ASP A 47 -2.33 -10.81 -11.82
C ASP A 47 -2.87 -9.62 -12.64
N ARG A 48 -2.42 -8.39 -12.35
CA ARG A 48 -2.77 -7.20 -13.11
C ARG A 48 -2.39 -7.35 -14.59
N TYR A 49 -1.16 -7.77 -14.89
CA TYR A 49 -0.71 -7.98 -16.27
C TYR A 49 -1.47 -9.11 -16.97
N SER A 50 -1.85 -10.16 -16.24
CA SER A 50 -2.66 -11.26 -16.77
C SER A 50 -4.05 -10.77 -17.17
N ALA A 51 -4.72 -10.02 -16.29
CA ALA A 51 -6.03 -9.44 -16.56
C ALA A 51 -5.99 -8.42 -17.71
N GLU A 52 -4.95 -7.57 -17.75
CA GLU A 52 -4.73 -6.60 -18.83
C GLU A 52 -4.60 -7.29 -20.20
N ARG A 53 -3.77 -8.34 -20.29
CA ARG A 53 -3.61 -9.10 -21.53
C ARG A 53 -4.91 -9.73 -21.98
N LYS A 54 -5.68 -10.31 -21.04
CA LYS A 54 -6.98 -10.92 -21.34
C LYS A 54 -7.99 -9.91 -21.85
N TYR A 55 -8.07 -8.73 -21.23
CA TYR A 55 -8.92 -7.64 -21.71
C TYR A 55 -8.53 -7.20 -23.13
N ILE A 56 -7.24 -6.97 -23.39
CA ILE A 56 -6.75 -6.59 -24.72
C ILE A 56 -7.08 -7.65 -25.76
N GLU A 57 -6.84 -8.92 -25.45
CA GLU A 57 -7.10 -10.05 -26.34
C GLU A 57 -8.59 -10.17 -26.67
N GLU A 58 -9.47 -10.18 -25.67
CA GLU A 58 -10.90 -10.36 -25.86
C GLU A 58 -11.54 -9.17 -26.58
N ARG A 59 -11.10 -7.95 -26.26
CA ARG A 59 -11.50 -6.75 -26.99
C ARG A 59 -11.07 -6.82 -28.46
N ALA A 60 -9.83 -7.22 -28.74
CA ALA A 60 -9.34 -7.35 -30.12
C ALA A 60 -10.13 -8.40 -30.90
N LYS A 61 -10.41 -9.57 -30.28
CA LYS A 61 -11.27 -10.61 -30.87
C LYS A 61 -12.67 -10.08 -31.17
N ALA A 62 -13.26 -9.31 -30.26
CA ALA A 62 -14.59 -8.74 -30.44
C ALA A 62 -14.62 -7.73 -31.60
N VAL A 63 -13.60 -6.87 -31.74
CA VAL A 63 -13.50 -5.95 -32.90
C VAL A 63 -13.43 -6.73 -34.21
N ILE A 64 -12.60 -7.79 -34.28
CA ILE A 64 -12.42 -8.58 -35.50
C ILE A 64 -13.69 -9.35 -35.88
N ARG A 65 -14.46 -9.81 -34.88
CA ARG A 65 -15.70 -10.57 -35.10
C ARG A 65 -16.92 -9.70 -35.38
N SER A 66 -16.84 -8.40 -35.10
CA SER A 66 -17.96 -7.48 -35.26
C SER A 66 -18.42 -7.40 -36.71
N THR A 67 -19.73 -7.46 -36.91
CA THR A 67 -20.38 -7.25 -38.22
C THR A 67 -20.90 -5.82 -38.40
N GLU A 68 -20.63 -4.93 -37.45
CA GLU A 68 -21.08 -3.54 -37.51
C GLU A 68 -20.49 -2.81 -38.72
N PRO A 69 -21.25 -1.88 -39.36
CA PRO A 69 -20.89 -1.30 -40.63
C PRO A 69 -19.79 -0.22 -40.55
N THR A 70 -19.47 0.25 -39.34
CA THR A 70 -18.43 1.28 -39.14
C THR A 70 -17.47 0.87 -38.04
N VAL A 71 -16.19 1.25 -38.19
CA VAL A 71 -15.14 0.97 -37.19
C VAL A 71 -15.52 1.52 -35.81
N THR A 72 -16.20 2.66 -35.74
CA THR A 72 -16.66 3.25 -34.48
C THR A 72 -17.67 2.33 -33.77
N ARG A 73 -18.63 1.78 -34.51
CA ARG A 73 -19.61 0.84 -33.94
C ARG A 73 -18.99 -0.50 -33.59
N GLN A 74 -18.08 -1.01 -34.42
CA GLN A 74 -17.31 -2.23 -34.11
C GLN A 74 -16.54 -2.09 -32.78
N ARG A 75 -15.92 -0.92 -32.55
CA ARG A 75 -15.24 -0.62 -31.28
C ARG A 75 -16.21 -0.50 -30.11
N ALA A 76 -17.35 0.16 -30.28
CA ALA A 76 -18.35 0.29 -29.23
C ALA A 76 -18.94 -1.08 -28.83
N GLU A 77 -19.22 -1.94 -29.81
CA GLU A 77 -19.65 -3.33 -29.57
C GLU A 77 -18.57 -4.13 -28.83
N ALA A 78 -17.31 -4.01 -29.27
CA ALA A 78 -16.19 -4.69 -28.61
C ALA A 78 -15.94 -4.18 -27.19
N ASP A 79 -16.08 -2.88 -26.94
CA ASP A 79 -15.97 -2.29 -25.62
C ASP A 79 -17.07 -2.80 -24.68
N LEU A 80 -18.30 -2.93 -25.20
CA LEU A 80 -19.41 -3.52 -24.45
C LEU A 80 -19.20 -5.02 -24.17
N ALA A 81 -18.74 -5.77 -25.17
CA ALA A 81 -18.49 -7.21 -25.04
C ALA A 81 -17.30 -7.53 -24.11
N SER A 82 -16.30 -6.65 -24.05
CA SER A 82 -15.11 -6.83 -23.21
C SER A 82 -15.22 -6.18 -21.82
N LEU A 83 -16.37 -5.58 -21.49
CA LEU A 83 -16.62 -4.90 -20.22
C LEU A 83 -16.29 -5.75 -18.98
N PRO A 84 -16.66 -7.04 -18.91
CA PRO A 84 -16.29 -7.87 -17.75
C PRO A 84 -14.77 -7.98 -17.55
N TYR A 85 -14.01 -8.13 -18.63
CA TYR A 85 -12.55 -8.22 -18.56
C TYR A 85 -11.90 -6.88 -18.20
N LYS A 86 -12.52 -5.77 -18.63
CA LYS A 86 -12.12 -4.42 -18.21
C LYS A 86 -12.30 -4.26 -16.69
N HIS A 87 -13.44 -4.71 -16.14
CA HIS A 87 -13.68 -4.68 -14.70
C HIS A 87 -12.66 -5.52 -13.93
N ASP A 88 -12.38 -6.75 -14.37
CA ASP A 88 -11.35 -7.61 -13.76
C ASP A 88 -9.98 -6.93 -13.75
N PHE A 89 -9.60 -6.29 -14.86
CA PHE A 89 -8.37 -5.52 -14.98
C PHE A 89 -8.33 -4.32 -14.02
N ASP A 90 -9.39 -3.52 -14.00
CA ASP A 90 -9.49 -2.33 -13.15
C ASP A 90 -9.44 -2.70 -11.66
N SER A 91 -10.13 -3.77 -11.25
CA SER A 91 -10.08 -4.28 -9.86
C SER A 91 -8.70 -4.83 -9.46
N ALA A 92 -8.03 -5.55 -10.37
CA ALA A 92 -6.66 -6.02 -10.11
C ALA A 92 -5.69 -4.84 -9.97
N LYS A 93 -5.86 -3.80 -10.79
CA LYS A 93 -5.07 -2.57 -10.73
C LYS A 93 -5.32 -1.79 -9.43
N GLU A 94 -6.57 -1.64 -9.01
CA GLU A 94 -6.93 -1.00 -7.75
C GLU A 94 -6.30 -1.72 -6.55
N THR A 95 -6.39 -3.05 -6.53
CA THR A 95 -5.79 -3.88 -5.47
C THR A 95 -4.28 -3.71 -5.39
N LEU A 96 -3.60 -3.71 -6.55
CA LEU A 96 -2.17 -3.46 -6.62
C LEU A 96 -1.81 -2.07 -6.08
N HIS A 97 -2.51 -1.02 -6.52
CA HIS A 97 -2.24 0.35 -6.08
C HIS A 97 -2.44 0.49 -4.57
N ALA A 98 -3.51 -0.09 -4.01
CA ALA A 98 -3.74 -0.09 -2.57
C ALA A 98 -2.59 -0.77 -1.80
N ALA A 99 -2.06 -1.87 -2.33
CA ALA A 99 -0.91 -2.55 -1.73
C ALA A 99 0.38 -1.72 -1.81
N GLU A 100 0.64 -1.03 -2.93
CA GLU A 100 1.79 -0.14 -3.08
C GLU A 100 1.71 1.07 -2.14
N GLU A 101 0.54 1.68 -1.98
CA GLU A 101 0.33 2.77 -1.02
C GLU A 101 0.49 2.29 0.42
N LEU A 102 0.01 1.10 0.76
CA LEU A 102 0.26 0.49 2.07
C LEU A 102 1.75 0.26 2.32
N GLN A 103 2.49 -0.26 1.33
CA GLN A 103 3.93 -0.45 1.45
C GLN A 103 4.66 0.88 1.70
N LYS A 104 4.29 1.95 1.00
CA LYS A 104 4.84 3.30 1.22
C LYS A 104 4.53 3.80 2.62
N ALA A 105 3.28 3.67 3.09
CA ALA A 105 2.88 4.09 4.43
C ALA A 105 3.63 3.33 5.53
N LEU A 106 3.79 2.02 5.39
CA LEU A 106 4.55 1.18 6.32
C LEU A 106 6.03 1.54 6.33
N THR A 107 6.61 1.85 5.16
CA THR A 107 8.00 2.30 5.04
C THR A 107 8.20 3.66 5.73
N ALA A 108 7.28 4.62 5.53
CA ALA A 108 7.32 5.90 6.21
C ALA A 108 7.19 5.74 7.73
N LYS A 109 6.30 4.85 8.18
CA LYS A 109 6.13 4.52 9.61
C LYS A 109 7.39 3.90 10.20
N LEU A 110 8.03 2.97 9.50
CA LEU A 110 9.31 2.36 9.91
C LEU A 110 10.40 3.42 10.07
N TYR A 111 10.54 4.36 9.12
CA TYR A 111 11.49 5.46 9.25
C TYR A 111 11.16 6.38 10.43
N GLY A 112 9.88 6.64 10.69
CA GLY A 112 9.44 7.37 11.88
C GLY A 112 9.93 6.69 13.18
N TYR A 113 9.73 5.38 13.30
CA TYR A 113 10.19 4.62 14.47
C TYR A 113 11.72 4.55 14.58
N LEU A 114 12.44 4.39 13.48
CA LEU A 114 13.91 4.42 13.48
C LEU A 114 14.44 5.77 13.97
N ASN A 115 13.81 6.88 13.60
CA ASN A 115 14.19 8.22 14.08
C ASN A 115 13.88 8.40 15.56
N LEU A 116 12.71 7.94 16.03
CA LEU A 116 12.37 7.95 17.46
C LEU A 116 13.36 7.12 18.29
N ASN A 117 13.77 5.96 17.78
CA ASN A 117 14.72 5.09 18.49
C ASN A 117 16.09 5.78 18.63
N LYS A 118 16.57 6.47 17.58
CA LYS A 118 17.81 7.25 17.65
C LYS A 118 17.75 8.35 18.72
N VAL A 119 16.63 9.07 18.81
CA VAL A 119 16.44 10.12 19.83
C VAL A 119 16.42 9.52 21.24
N ASN A 120 15.71 8.41 21.45
CA ASN A 120 15.69 7.71 22.73
C ASN A 120 17.09 7.25 23.14
N ALA A 121 17.85 6.62 22.23
CA ALA A 121 19.22 6.20 22.49
C ALA A 121 20.13 7.39 22.88
N ALA A 122 20.00 8.54 22.21
CA ALA A 122 20.75 9.74 22.55
C ALA A 122 20.38 10.29 23.93
N ALA A 123 19.10 10.28 24.32
CA ALA A 123 18.65 10.73 25.64
C ALA A 123 19.25 9.90 26.78
N TYR A 124 19.32 8.58 26.62
CA TYR A 124 19.97 7.70 27.60
C TYR A 124 21.49 7.88 27.65
N GLN A 125 22.15 8.18 26.52
CA GLN A 125 23.60 8.46 26.48
C GLN A 125 23.96 9.80 27.15
N VAL A 126 23.14 10.84 26.99
CA VAL A 126 23.36 12.16 27.62
C VAL A 126 23.20 12.09 29.15
N GLY A 127 22.34 11.21 29.68
CA GLY A 127 22.19 10.99 31.12
C GLY A 127 23.31 10.14 31.77
N GLY A 128 24.18 9.51 30.97
CA GLY A 128 25.22 8.58 31.44
C GLY A 128 26.61 9.18 31.65
N VAL A 129 26.85 10.44 31.26
CA VAL A 129 28.16 11.12 31.38
C VAL A 129 28.21 12.05 32.60
N GLY A 130 27.48 11.69 33.66
CA GLY A 130 27.39 12.43 34.91
C GLY A 130 27.60 11.54 36.13
N ARG A 131 28.72 10.81 36.18
CA ARG A 131 29.30 10.26 37.41
C ARG A 131 30.81 10.36 37.35
#